data_AF-A0A327V0H0-F1
#
_entry.id   AF-A0A327V0H0-F1
#
_cell.length_a   1.000
_cell.length_b   1.000
_cell.length_c   1.000
_cell.angle_alpha   90.00
_cell.angle_beta   90.00
_cell.angle_gamma   90.00
#
_symmetry.space_group_name_H-M   'P 1'
#
loop_
_entity.id
_entity.type
_entity.pdbx_description
1 polymer ?
#
loop_
_entity_poly.entity_id
_entity_poly.type
_entity_poly.pdbx_seq_one_letter_code
_entity_poly.pdbx_strand_id
1 'polypeptide(L)'
;MRKGAISRDAVLRALAEYDDLGQDEFLSKYGYKPATGYLLLHEERTYDSKAIAGVAHKFDQGRALKPDELSGGRSHAARWLARLGFTIRSSRSPDWTRDEIILACDLAMANGWKRLEFDDPRVIELSALLQTMPIHPEELRNELFRNPNGVARKTVDITCRHPDYAGKPTNGNVLDVEVMNDFLARPAEMAKVARRIRQGLVAGEFQELSPEVEEEDDYSAPEGRLLLRRHRSRERNKALRRKKIDAALRQGRQLACEACGFDFEHVYGDRGSGYIECHHVVPLHEAGEGRTKLSDLALICANCHRMIHRRAPWPTPGELRASIEQKHADDRRAAAALTRPRKAADEQVPNP
;
A
#
# COMPACT_ATOMS: atom_id res chain seq x y z
N MET A 1 -13.36 31.50 -8.48
CA MET A 1 -13.94 30.38 -9.28
C MET A 1 -13.49 29.05 -8.70
N ARG A 2 -14.41 28.15 -8.33
CA ARG A 2 -14.07 26.82 -7.80
C ARG A 2 -14.25 25.79 -8.90
N LYS A 3 -13.14 25.33 -9.49
CA LYS A 3 -13.14 24.44 -10.68
C LYS A 3 -13.98 23.16 -10.48
N GLY A 4 -14.14 22.65 -9.25
CA GLY A 4 -14.94 21.45 -8.94
C GLY A 4 -16.29 21.67 -8.27
N ALA A 5 -16.80 22.90 -8.24
CA ALA A 5 -18.12 23.20 -7.70
C ALA A 5 -19.19 22.99 -8.78
N ILE A 6 -19.47 21.72 -9.11
CA ILE A 6 -20.57 21.31 -9.99
C ILE A 6 -21.68 20.64 -9.17
N SER A 7 -22.93 20.87 -9.57
CA SER A 7 -24.15 20.34 -8.97
C SER A 7 -24.68 19.14 -9.77
N ARG A 8 -25.50 18.31 -9.12
CA ARG A 8 -26.12 17.15 -9.80
C ARG A 8 -27.00 17.60 -10.96
N ASP A 9 -27.75 18.69 -10.78
CA ASP A 9 -28.61 19.29 -11.81
C ASP A 9 -27.80 19.76 -13.03
N ALA A 10 -26.67 20.42 -12.82
CA ALA A 10 -25.78 20.84 -13.90
C ALA A 10 -25.22 19.66 -14.71
N VAL A 11 -24.93 18.54 -14.05
CA VAL A 11 -24.51 17.32 -14.76
C VAL A 11 -25.66 16.76 -15.61
N LEU A 12 -26.88 16.70 -15.08
CA LEU A 12 -28.03 16.23 -15.87
C LEU A 12 -28.29 17.11 -17.09
N ARG A 13 -28.17 18.44 -16.95
CA ARG A 13 -28.28 19.37 -18.09
C ARG A 13 -27.19 19.17 -19.13
N ALA A 14 -25.97 18.83 -18.70
CA ALA A 14 -24.89 18.49 -19.62
C ALA A 14 -25.13 17.16 -20.34
N LEU A 15 -25.74 16.17 -19.68
CA LEU A 15 -26.14 14.91 -20.32
C LEU A 15 -27.23 15.12 -21.36
N ALA A 16 -28.25 15.93 -21.05
CA ALA A 16 -29.30 16.28 -22.00
C ALA A 16 -28.73 16.98 -23.24
N GLU A 17 -27.84 17.98 -23.06
CA GLU A 17 -27.18 18.64 -24.20
C GLU A 17 -26.29 17.67 -25.01
N TYR A 18 -25.67 16.68 -24.36
CA TYR A 18 -24.91 15.62 -25.02
C TYR A 18 -25.81 14.70 -25.86
N ASP A 19 -27.00 14.38 -25.35
CA ASP A 19 -27.98 13.54 -26.03
C ASP A 19 -28.63 14.24 -27.24
N ASP A 20 -28.90 15.54 -27.13
CA ASP A 20 -29.48 16.34 -28.20
C ASP A 20 -28.49 16.55 -29.38
N LEU A 21 -27.21 16.79 -29.07
CA LEU A 21 -26.18 17.06 -30.09
C LEU A 21 -25.53 15.78 -30.63
N GLY A 22 -25.51 14.71 -29.83
CA GLY A 22 -24.69 13.54 -30.09
C GLY A 22 -23.21 13.74 -29.73
N GLN A 23 -22.49 12.62 -29.58
CA GLN A 23 -21.12 12.59 -29.05
C GLN A 23 -20.14 13.46 -29.85
N ASP A 24 -20.04 13.27 -31.17
CA ASP A 24 -19.03 13.93 -31.99
C ASP A 24 -19.23 15.46 -32.04
N GLU A 25 -20.47 15.91 -32.18
CA GLU A 25 -20.80 17.34 -32.20
C GLU A 25 -20.58 17.99 -30.83
N PHE A 26 -20.99 17.32 -29.74
CA PHE A 26 -20.76 17.78 -28.38
C PHE A 26 -19.26 17.93 -28.08
N LEU A 27 -18.46 16.91 -28.42
CA LEU A 27 -17.01 16.92 -28.19
C LEU A 27 -16.33 18.01 -29.01
N SER A 28 -16.68 18.15 -30.30
CA SER A 28 -16.16 19.19 -31.18
C SER A 28 -16.49 20.60 -30.66
N LYS A 29 -17.75 20.84 -30.30
CA LYS A 29 -18.24 22.13 -29.77
C LYS A 29 -17.47 22.61 -28.54
N TYR A 30 -17.11 21.69 -27.65
CA TYR A 30 -16.42 22.00 -26.39
C TYR A 30 -14.91 21.72 -26.42
N GLY A 31 -14.38 21.26 -27.56
CA GLY A 31 -12.95 20.98 -27.77
C GLY A 31 -12.43 19.73 -27.06
N TYR A 32 -13.30 18.81 -26.65
CA TYR A 32 -12.93 17.57 -25.99
C TYR A 32 -12.62 16.45 -27.00
N LYS A 33 -11.92 15.41 -26.52
CA LYS A 33 -11.71 14.16 -27.25
C LYS A 33 -12.48 13.03 -26.55
N PRO A 34 -12.82 11.94 -27.26
CA PRO A 34 -13.45 10.78 -26.66
C PRO A 34 -12.65 10.26 -25.46
N ALA A 35 -13.35 9.85 -24.41
CA ALA A 35 -12.77 9.40 -23.17
C ALA A 35 -12.19 7.99 -23.34
N THR A 36 -10.89 7.87 -23.12
CA THR A 36 -10.16 6.59 -23.23
C THR A 36 -9.90 5.93 -21.87
N GLY A 37 -10.46 6.47 -20.78
CA GLY A 37 -10.16 6.02 -19.42
C GLY A 37 -11.34 5.95 -18.46
N TYR A 38 -12.21 6.96 -18.43
CA TYR A 38 -13.34 7.02 -17.52
C TYR A 38 -14.60 7.43 -18.28
N LEU A 39 -15.67 6.65 -18.16
CA LEU A 39 -16.97 6.88 -18.74
C LEU A 39 -18.00 7.07 -17.61
N LEU A 40 -18.92 8.00 -17.78
CA LEU A 40 -20.07 8.15 -16.89
C LEU A 40 -21.19 7.24 -17.40
N LEU A 41 -21.80 6.47 -16.49
CA LEU A 41 -22.98 5.63 -16.78
C LEU A 41 -24.22 6.30 -16.20
N HIS A 42 -25.22 6.54 -17.05
CA HIS A 42 -26.51 7.06 -16.65
C HIS A 42 -27.59 6.47 -17.56
N GLU A 43 -28.66 5.91 -16.97
CA GLU A 43 -29.78 5.30 -17.72
C GLU A 43 -29.31 4.30 -18.80
N GLU A 44 -28.39 3.41 -18.44
CA GLU A 44 -27.77 2.40 -19.32
C GLU A 44 -26.92 2.94 -20.49
N ARG A 45 -26.70 4.26 -20.56
CA ARG A 45 -25.88 4.92 -21.57
C ARG A 45 -24.56 5.39 -21.01
N THR A 46 -23.53 5.40 -21.86
CA THR A 46 -22.17 5.82 -21.49
C THR A 46 -21.81 7.16 -22.09
N TYR A 47 -21.20 8.03 -21.27
CA TYR A 47 -20.85 9.40 -21.62
C TYR A 47 -19.39 9.70 -21.31
N ASP A 48 -18.80 10.65 -22.04
CA ASP A 48 -17.42 11.10 -21.83
C ASP A 48 -17.29 11.90 -20.52
N SER A 49 -16.89 11.22 -19.44
CA SER A 49 -16.89 11.77 -18.08
C SER A 49 -16.18 13.13 -17.94
N LYS A 50 -15.07 13.32 -18.65
CA LYS A 50 -14.30 14.57 -18.62
C LYS A 50 -15.05 15.72 -19.30
N ALA A 51 -15.67 15.44 -20.45
CA ALA A 51 -16.43 16.42 -21.20
C ALA A 51 -17.70 16.83 -20.45
N ILE A 52 -18.43 15.85 -19.90
CA ILE A 52 -19.62 16.10 -19.07
C ILE A 52 -19.29 16.95 -17.85
N ALA A 53 -18.23 16.62 -17.08
CA ALA A 53 -17.83 17.42 -15.92
C ALA A 53 -17.42 18.85 -16.31
N GLY A 54 -16.74 19.03 -17.44
CA GLY A 54 -16.32 20.34 -17.92
C GLY A 54 -17.47 21.21 -18.42
N VAL A 55 -18.48 20.61 -19.06
CA VAL A 55 -19.67 21.31 -19.51
C VAL A 55 -20.64 21.57 -18.36
N ALA A 56 -20.76 20.65 -17.38
CA ALA A 56 -21.55 20.87 -16.18
C ALA A 56 -21.16 22.17 -15.45
N HIS A 57 -19.86 22.48 -15.41
CA HIS A 57 -19.35 23.73 -14.83
C HIS A 57 -19.96 25.00 -15.48
N LYS A 58 -20.38 24.96 -16.75
CA LYS A 58 -21.09 26.05 -17.43
C LYS A 58 -22.39 26.41 -16.75
N PHE A 59 -23.15 25.41 -16.29
CA PHE A 59 -24.50 25.61 -15.77
C PHE A 59 -24.52 26.16 -14.34
N ASP A 60 -23.46 25.94 -13.57
CA ASP A 60 -23.35 26.48 -12.21
C ASP A 60 -22.47 27.74 -12.11
N GLN A 61 -21.48 27.89 -13.01
CA GLN A 61 -20.44 28.92 -12.89
C GLN A 61 -20.33 29.81 -14.14
N GLY A 62 -21.25 29.67 -15.10
CA GLY A 62 -21.37 30.54 -16.27
C GLY A 62 -20.37 30.27 -17.41
N ARG A 63 -19.43 29.34 -17.26
CA ARG A 63 -18.53 28.92 -18.35
C ARG A 63 -18.19 27.44 -18.32
N ALA A 64 -18.07 26.81 -19.47
CA ALA A 64 -17.49 25.47 -19.57
C ALA A 64 -15.99 25.53 -19.27
N LEU A 65 -15.44 24.48 -18.66
CA LEU A 65 -14.00 24.30 -18.55
C LEU A 65 -13.45 23.75 -19.87
N LYS A 66 -12.21 24.12 -20.21
CA LYS A 66 -11.48 23.53 -21.34
C LYS A 66 -10.80 22.22 -20.94
N PRO A 67 -10.42 21.35 -21.91
CA PRO A 67 -9.79 20.07 -21.62
C PRO A 67 -8.48 20.16 -20.83
N ASP A 68 -7.70 21.21 -21.00
CA ASP A 68 -6.45 21.47 -20.27
C ASP A 68 -6.68 21.94 -18.82
N GLU A 69 -7.88 22.45 -18.51
CA GLU A 69 -8.27 22.87 -17.16
C GLU A 69 -8.76 21.72 -16.27
N LEU A 70 -8.87 20.51 -16.83
CA LEU A 70 -9.36 19.29 -16.19
C LEU A 70 -8.40 18.13 -16.44
N SER A 71 -8.08 17.35 -15.42
CA SER A 71 -7.57 15.99 -15.66
C SER A 71 -8.76 15.05 -15.89
N GLY A 72 -8.66 14.14 -16.85
CA GLY A 72 -9.69 13.13 -17.11
C GLY A 72 -9.63 11.93 -16.15
N GLY A 73 -8.72 11.95 -15.18
CA GLY A 73 -8.45 10.82 -14.29
C GLY A 73 -9.27 10.84 -13.00
N ARG A 74 -9.04 9.81 -12.17
CA ARG A 74 -9.64 9.64 -10.83
C ARG A 74 -9.38 10.80 -9.86
N SER A 75 -8.46 11.70 -10.20
CA SER A 75 -8.12 12.86 -9.39
C SER A 75 -9.00 14.09 -9.59
N HIS A 76 -9.86 14.13 -10.63
CA HIS A 76 -10.59 15.36 -10.97
C HIS A 76 -12.01 15.09 -11.48
N ALA A 77 -12.24 14.95 -12.78
CA ALA A 77 -13.60 14.87 -13.35
C ALA A 77 -14.41 13.68 -12.83
N ALA A 78 -13.84 12.47 -12.87
CA ALA A 78 -14.47 11.26 -12.36
C ALA A 78 -14.83 11.35 -10.87
N ARG A 79 -13.97 12.00 -10.07
CA ARG A 79 -14.20 12.18 -8.63
C ARG A 79 -15.36 13.13 -8.34
N TRP A 80 -15.48 14.21 -9.10
CA TRP A 80 -16.57 15.18 -8.92
C TRP A 80 -17.93 14.53 -9.22
N LEU A 81 -18.00 13.80 -10.33
CA LEU A 81 -19.21 13.10 -10.74
C LEU A 81 -19.58 11.99 -9.74
N ALA A 82 -18.60 11.21 -9.28
CA ALA A 82 -18.82 10.20 -8.25
C ALA A 82 -19.33 10.79 -6.92
N ARG A 83 -18.81 11.95 -6.50
CA ARG A 83 -19.28 12.66 -5.28
C ARG A 83 -20.75 13.08 -5.38
N LEU A 84 -21.24 13.31 -6.59
CA LEU A 84 -22.64 13.68 -6.86
C LEU A 84 -23.56 12.44 -7.02
N GLY A 85 -23.03 11.24 -6.84
CA GLY A 85 -23.79 9.99 -6.93
C GLY A 85 -23.93 9.41 -8.34
N PHE A 86 -23.15 9.89 -9.32
CA PHE A 86 -23.10 9.25 -10.65
C PHE A 86 -22.17 8.05 -10.67
N THR A 87 -22.55 7.03 -11.44
CA THR A 87 -21.73 5.84 -11.64
C THR A 87 -20.65 6.12 -12.67
N ILE A 88 -19.38 5.93 -12.32
CA ILE A 88 -18.26 6.05 -13.24
C ILE A 88 -17.67 4.66 -13.50
N ARG A 89 -17.54 4.30 -14.78
CA ARG A 89 -16.86 3.10 -15.25
C ARG A 89 -15.49 3.47 -15.80
N SER A 90 -14.46 2.73 -15.39
CA SER A 90 -13.15 2.85 -16.03
C SER A 90 -13.12 1.98 -17.29
N SER A 91 -12.82 2.57 -18.45
CA SER A 91 -12.54 1.80 -19.67
C SER A 91 -11.15 1.17 -19.65
N ARG A 92 -10.28 1.57 -18.70
CA ARG A 92 -8.99 0.92 -18.43
C ARG A 92 -9.09 0.05 -17.18
N SER A 93 -8.58 -1.17 -17.26
CA SER A 93 -8.37 -1.96 -16.04
C SER A 93 -7.44 -1.21 -15.10
N PRO A 94 -7.69 -1.22 -13.77
CA PRO A 94 -6.76 -0.70 -12.78
C PRO A 94 -5.34 -1.24 -12.95
N ASP A 95 -4.37 -0.39 -12.63
CA ASP A 95 -2.95 -0.75 -12.63
C ASP A 95 -2.70 -1.96 -11.73
N TRP A 96 -1.75 -2.81 -12.15
CA TRP A 96 -1.29 -3.94 -11.33
C TRP A 96 -0.60 -3.46 -10.08
N THR A 97 -0.90 -4.16 -9.00
CA THR A 97 -0.44 -3.80 -7.67
C THR A 97 0.58 -4.80 -7.17
N ARG A 98 1.35 -4.42 -6.14
CA ARG A 98 2.44 -5.26 -5.63
C ARG A 98 1.94 -6.64 -5.21
N ASP A 99 0.83 -6.70 -4.46
CA ASP A 99 0.21 -7.96 -4.00
C ASP A 99 -0.20 -8.86 -5.18
N GLU A 100 -0.76 -8.29 -6.25
CA GLU A 100 -1.16 -9.05 -7.45
C GLU A 100 0.05 -9.53 -8.25
N ILE A 101 1.08 -8.70 -8.35
CA ILE A 101 2.34 -9.04 -9.02
C ILE A 101 3.09 -10.12 -8.22
N ILE A 102 3.04 -10.10 -6.88
CA ILE A 102 3.60 -11.17 -6.04
C ILE A 102 2.97 -12.52 -6.40
N LEU A 103 1.64 -12.58 -6.54
CA LEU A 103 0.95 -13.82 -6.91
C LEU A 103 1.26 -14.28 -8.35
N ALA A 104 1.37 -13.35 -9.29
CA ALA A 104 1.74 -13.66 -10.67
C ALA A 104 3.21 -14.11 -10.79
N CYS A 105 4.11 -13.49 -10.04
CA CYS A 105 5.54 -13.84 -10.00
C CYS A 105 5.76 -15.19 -9.32
N ASP A 106 5.03 -15.49 -8.24
CA ASP A 106 5.01 -16.82 -7.59
C ASP A 106 4.62 -17.92 -8.59
N LEU A 107 3.56 -17.69 -9.38
CA LEU A 107 3.14 -18.61 -10.44
C LEU A 107 4.21 -18.75 -11.54
N ALA A 108 4.82 -17.64 -11.97
CA ALA A 108 5.88 -17.64 -12.98
C ALA A 108 7.11 -18.43 -12.51
N MET A 109 7.57 -18.19 -11.28
CA MET A 109 8.68 -18.90 -10.66
C MET A 109 8.36 -20.40 -10.50
N ALA A 110 7.16 -20.75 -10.03
CA ALA A 110 6.73 -22.14 -9.90
C ALA A 110 6.66 -22.86 -11.27
N ASN A 111 6.45 -22.11 -12.36
CA ASN A 111 6.52 -22.62 -13.74
C ASN A 111 7.95 -22.58 -14.33
N GLY A 112 8.98 -22.34 -13.51
CA GLY A 112 10.38 -22.26 -13.95
C GLY A 112 10.65 -21.10 -14.90
N TRP A 113 9.97 -19.97 -14.70
CA TRP A 113 10.08 -18.75 -15.51
C TRP A 113 9.74 -18.93 -17.00
N LYS A 114 8.99 -19.99 -17.31
CA LYS A 114 8.51 -20.25 -18.67
C LYS A 114 7.16 -19.56 -18.89
N ARG A 115 6.90 -19.23 -20.16
CA ARG A 115 5.64 -18.65 -20.61
C ARG A 115 4.46 -19.55 -20.24
N LEU A 116 3.40 -18.91 -19.76
CA LEU A 116 2.09 -19.50 -19.46
C LEU A 116 1.06 -18.93 -20.44
N GLU A 117 0.19 -19.79 -20.96
CA GLU A 117 -0.91 -19.38 -21.82
C GLU A 117 -2.18 -19.11 -20.99
N PHE A 118 -3.13 -18.39 -21.59
CA PHE A 118 -4.34 -17.92 -20.92
C PHE A 118 -5.31 -19.06 -20.53
N ASP A 119 -5.18 -20.23 -21.16
CA ASP A 119 -5.96 -21.43 -20.93
C ASP A 119 -5.31 -22.41 -19.95
N ASP A 120 -4.12 -22.10 -19.43
CA ASP A 120 -3.49 -22.89 -18.37
C ASP A 120 -4.39 -22.89 -17.11
N PRO A 121 -4.75 -24.05 -16.55
CA PRO A 121 -5.62 -24.13 -15.38
C PRO A 121 -5.13 -23.28 -14.19
N ARG A 122 -3.81 -23.16 -14.00
CA ARG A 122 -3.21 -22.37 -12.91
C ARG A 122 -3.36 -20.86 -13.15
N VAL A 123 -3.35 -20.42 -14.41
CA VAL A 123 -3.63 -19.03 -14.80
C VAL A 123 -5.10 -18.71 -14.56
N ILE A 124 -6.00 -19.62 -14.93
CA ILE A 124 -7.45 -19.47 -14.69
C ILE A 124 -7.74 -19.40 -13.19
N GLU A 125 -7.14 -20.27 -12.39
CA GLU A 125 -7.27 -20.26 -10.93
C GLU A 125 -6.76 -18.94 -10.33
N LEU A 126 -5.58 -18.48 -10.75
CA LEU A 126 -5.03 -17.20 -10.31
C LEU A 126 -5.92 -16.03 -10.73
N SER A 127 -6.49 -16.06 -11.94
CA SER A 127 -7.44 -15.04 -12.42
C SER A 127 -8.68 -14.96 -11.53
N ALA A 128 -9.28 -16.11 -11.20
CA ALA A 128 -10.44 -16.16 -10.31
C ALA A 128 -10.10 -15.57 -8.93
N LEU A 129 -8.92 -15.92 -8.38
CA LEU A 129 -8.47 -15.42 -7.09
C LEU A 129 -8.18 -13.90 -7.09
N LEU A 130 -7.51 -13.39 -8.12
CA LEU A 130 -7.23 -11.95 -8.24
C LEU A 130 -8.52 -11.13 -8.35
N GLN A 131 -9.55 -11.68 -8.98
CA GLN A 131 -10.85 -11.04 -9.11
C GLN A 131 -11.62 -10.93 -7.79
N THR A 132 -11.27 -11.69 -6.74
CA THR A 132 -11.89 -11.54 -5.40
C THR A 132 -11.14 -10.53 -4.50
N MET A 133 -9.98 -10.07 -4.92
CA MET A 133 -9.07 -9.29 -4.08
C MET A 133 -9.65 -7.90 -3.70
N PRO A 134 -9.75 -7.52 -2.41
CA PRO A 134 -10.39 -6.27 -1.97
C PRO A 134 -9.43 -5.06 -2.05
N ILE A 135 -8.68 -4.93 -3.15
CA ILE A 135 -7.76 -3.82 -3.39
C ILE A 135 -8.40 -2.74 -4.28
N HIS A 136 -9.00 -3.17 -5.39
CA HIS A 136 -9.65 -2.28 -6.34
C HIS A 136 -11.16 -2.26 -6.07
N PRO A 137 -11.80 -1.09 -5.96
CA PRO A 137 -13.27 -1.04 -5.86
C PRO A 137 -13.94 -1.72 -7.05
N GLU A 138 -15.09 -2.35 -6.82
CA GLU A 138 -15.82 -3.11 -7.84
C GLU A 138 -16.22 -2.23 -9.03
N GLU A 139 -16.45 -0.93 -8.81
CA GLU A 139 -16.86 -0.01 -9.86
C GLU A 139 -15.79 0.22 -10.93
N LEU A 140 -14.53 -0.05 -10.58
CA LEU A 140 -13.38 0.05 -11.48
C LEU A 140 -13.04 -1.25 -12.19
N ARG A 141 -13.71 -2.35 -11.84
CA ARG A 141 -13.47 -3.66 -12.45
C ARG A 141 -14.35 -3.77 -13.69
N ASN A 142 -13.73 -4.02 -14.83
CA ASN A 142 -14.40 -4.28 -16.10
C ASN A 142 -14.07 -5.71 -16.58
N GLU A 143 -14.55 -6.11 -17.76
CA GLU A 143 -14.33 -7.47 -18.31
C GLU A 143 -12.83 -7.81 -18.54
N LEU A 144 -11.97 -6.79 -18.62
CA LEU A 144 -10.53 -6.94 -18.75
C LEU A 144 -9.83 -7.06 -17.38
N PHE A 145 -10.55 -6.86 -16.28
CA PHE A 145 -9.98 -6.85 -14.94
C PHE A 145 -9.50 -8.24 -14.54
N ARG A 146 -8.17 -8.41 -14.55
CA ARG A 146 -7.47 -9.62 -14.09
C ARG A 146 -8.06 -10.92 -14.68
N ASN A 147 -8.60 -10.85 -15.90
CA ASN A 147 -9.07 -12.02 -16.64
C ASN A 147 -7.87 -12.92 -17.03
N PRO A 148 -8.10 -14.18 -17.47
CA PRO A 148 -7.00 -15.12 -17.74
C PRO A 148 -5.98 -14.60 -18.76
N ASN A 149 -6.44 -13.88 -19.80
CA ASN A 149 -5.56 -13.24 -20.77
C ASN A 149 -4.64 -12.19 -20.13
N GLY A 150 -5.18 -11.34 -19.26
CA GLY A 150 -4.42 -10.33 -18.53
C GLY A 150 -3.41 -10.95 -17.57
N VAL A 151 -3.77 -12.05 -16.89
CA VAL A 151 -2.88 -12.78 -15.99
C VAL A 151 -1.74 -13.45 -16.78
N ALA A 152 -2.04 -14.18 -17.85
CA ALA A 152 -1.02 -14.77 -18.72
C ALA A 152 -0.07 -13.70 -19.28
N ARG A 153 -0.62 -12.60 -19.80
CA ARG A 153 0.19 -11.46 -20.27
C ARG A 153 1.10 -10.92 -19.17
N LYS A 154 0.59 -10.75 -17.95
CA LYS A 154 1.39 -10.28 -16.82
C LYS A 154 2.52 -11.24 -16.47
N THR A 155 2.28 -12.55 -16.50
CA THR A 155 3.37 -13.53 -16.27
C THR A 155 4.47 -13.40 -17.33
N VAL A 156 4.12 -13.14 -18.59
CA VAL A 156 5.10 -12.87 -19.66
C VAL A 156 5.88 -11.59 -19.41
N ASP A 157 5.18 -10.50 -19.03
CA ASP A 157 5.82 -9.21 -18.70
C ASP A 157 6.86 -9.37 -17.59
N ILE A 158 6.59 -10.22 -16.59
CA ILE A 158 7.54 -10.56 -15.52
C ILE A 158 8.67 -11.43 -16.08
N THR A 159 8.36 -12.55 -16.72
CA THR A 159 9.37 -13.53 -17.16
C THR A 159 10.36 -12.96 -18.17
N CYS A 160 9.92 -12.01 -19.01
CA CYS A 160 10.78 -11.40 -20.02
C CYS A 160 11.81 -10.43 -19.42
N ARG A 161 11.69 -10.10 -18.13
CA ARG A 161 12.65 -9.29 -17.37
C ARG A 161 13.64 -10.16 -16.59
N HIS A 162 13.44 -11.46 -16.55
CA HIS A 162 14.31 -12.40 -15.84
C HIS A 162 15.72 -12.37 -16.43
N PRO A 163 16.80 -12.42 -15.62
CA PRO A 163 18.18 -12.38 -16.12
C PRO A 163 18.51 -13.43 -17.19
N ASP A 164 17.94 -14.63 -17.05
CA ASP A 164 18.14 -15.74 -17.99
C ASP A 164 17.27 -15.66 -19.26
N TYR A 165 16.44 -14.62 -19.42
CA TYR A 165 15.59 -14.47 -20.59
C TYR A 165 16.38 -13.96 -21.80
N ALA A 166 16.47 -14.78 -22.85
CA ALA A 166 17.27 -14.48 -24.04
C ALA A 166 16.52 -13.62 -25.10
N GLY A 167 15.24 -13.32 -24.90
CA GLY A 167 14.41 -12.59 -25.87
C GLY A 167 14.41 -11.08 -25.68
N LYS A 168 13.62 -10.37 -26.51
CA LYS A 168 13.35 -8.94 -26.29
C LYS A 168 12.35 -8.76 -25.15
N PRO A 169 12.65 -7.94 -24.13
CA PRO A 169 11.73 -7.67 -23.03
C PRO A 169 10.54 -6.84 -23.49
N THR A 170 9.42 -6.95 -22.80
CA THR A 170 8.24 -6.09 -23.01
C THR A 170 8.41 -4.75 -22.27
N ASN A 171 7.52 -3.80 -22.59
CA ASN A 171 7.37 -2.53 -21.87
C ASN A 171 6.63 -2.71 -20.53
N GLY A 172 6.94 -3.76 -19.77
CA GLY A 172 6.41 -4.02 -18.42
C GLY A 172 6.72 -2.90 -17.42
N ASN A 173 6.05 -2.96 -16.28
CA ASN A 173 6.10 -1.94 -15.22
C ASN A 173 7.40 -2.06 -14.39
N VAL A 174 7.86 -0.97 -13.78
CA VAL A 174 8.95 -0.95 -12.81
C VAL A 174 8.70 -1.94 -11.67
N LEU A 175 7.46 -2.00 -11.19
CA LEU A 175 7.05 -2.89 -10.10
C LEU A 175 7.17 -4.38 -10.46
N ASP A 176 7.03 -4.74 -11.75
CA ASP A 176 7.23 -6.12 -12.20
C ASP A 176 8.68 -6.56 -11.94
N VAL A 177 9.65 -5.67 -12.19
CA VAL A 177 11.09 -5.92 -11.98
C VAL A 177 11.43 -5.97 -10.50
N GLU A 178 10.90 -5.05 -9.70
CA GLU A 178 11.15 -5.02 -8.26
C GLU A 178 10.72 -6.33 -7.59
N VAL A 179 9.47 -6.75 -7.82
CA VAL A 179 8.94 -7.98 -7.23
C VAL A 179 9.69 -9.20 -7.74
N MET A 180 10.02 -9.27 -9.03
CA MET A 180 10.83 -10.35 -9.58
C MET A 180 12.20 -10.43 -8.89
N ASN A 181 12.88 -9.30 -8.71
CA ASN A 181 14.17 -9.26 -8.03
C ASN A 181 14.07 -9.72 -6.56
N ASP A 182 12.96 -9.40 -5.87
CA ASP A 182 12.70 -9.96 -4.53
C ASP A 182 12.59 -11.49 -4.56
N PHE A 183 11.90 -12.06 -5.55
CA PHE A 183 11.81 -13.52 -5.73
C PHE A 183 13.16 -14.15 -6.08
N LEU A 184 14.02 -13.46 -6.85
CA LEU A 184 15.36 -13.95 -7.15
C LEU A 184 16.28 -13.90 -5.94
N ALA A 185 16.19 -12.84 -5.13
CA ALA A 185 17.01 -12.67 -3.94
C ALA A 185 16.57 -13.59 -2.79
N ARG A 186 15.26 -13.76 -2.59
CA ARG A 186 14.66 -14.43 -1.42
C ARG A 186 13.48 -15.33 -1.80
N PRO A 187 13.68 -16.36 -2.65
CA PRO A 187 12.59 -17.14 -3.25
C PRO A 187 11.70 -17.83 -2.22
N ALA A 188 12.30 -18.42 -1.17
CA ALA A 188 11.56 -19.12 -0.14
C ALA A 188 10.68 -18.19 0.71
N GLU A 189 11.15 -16.96 0.99
CA GLU A 189 10.38 -15.96 1.74
C GLU A 189 9.24 -15.41 0.89
N MET A 190 9.51 -15.04 -0.36
CA MET A 190 8.50 -14.50 -1.26
C MET A 190 7.40 -15.53 -1.59
N ALA A 191 7.75 -16.82 -1.71
CA ALA A 191 6.77 -17.89 -1.83
C ALA A 191 5.87 -18.03 -0.57
N LYS A 192 6.41 -17.78 0.63
CA LYS A 192 5.60 -17.73 1.87
C LYS A 192 4.65 -16.53 1.85
N VAL A 193 5.13 -15.36 1.43
CA VAL A 193 4.32 -14.14 1.26
C VAL A 193 3.15 -14.43 0.30
N ALA A 194 3.43 -14.97 -0.88
CA ALA A 194 2.41 -15.30 -1.88
C ALA A 194 1.38 -16.28 -1.33
N ARG A 195 1.83 -17.37 -0.68
CA ARG A 195 0.96 -18.35 -0.02
C ARG A 195 0.05 -17.69 1.02
N ARG A 196 0.59 -16.75 1.81
CA ARG A 196 -0.17 -16.05 2.85
C ARG A 196 -1.25 -15.14 2.28
N ILE A 197 -0.95 -14.47 1.17
CA ILE A 197 -1.95 -13.69 0.42
C ILE A 197 -3.05 -14.62 -0.10
N ARG A 198 -2.70 -15.75 -0.75
CA ARG A 198 -3.68 -16.72 -1.27
C ARG A 198 -4.61 -17.23 -0.17
N GLN A 199 -4.05 -17.68 0.95
CA GLN A 199 -4.82 -18.19 2.08
C GLN A 199 -5.74 -17.12 2.68
N GLY A 200 -5.24 -15.90 2.89
CA GLY A 200 -6.05 -14.82 3.45
C GLY A 200 -7.22 -14.41 2.54
N LEU A 201 -7.04 -14.49 1.21
CA LEU A 201 -8.12 -14.28 0.26
C LEU A 201 -9.17 -15.39 0.33
N VAL A 202 -8.74 -16.66 0.32
CA VAL A 202 -9.66 -17.81 0.40
C VAL A 202 -10.44 -17.81 1.71
N ALA A 203 -9.80 -17.43 2.82
CA ALA A 203 -10.44 -17.36 4.12
C ALA A 203 -11.25 -16.06 4.37
N GLY A 204 -11.30 -15.13 3.40
CA GLY A 204 -12.02 -13.86 3.54
C GLY A 204 -11.40 -12.89 4.56
N GLU A 205 -10.15 -13.10 4.98
CA GLU A 205 -9.50 -12.33 6.05
C GLU A 205 -9.27 -10.85 5.70
N PHE A 206 -9.37 -10.49 4.41
CA PHE A 206 -9.12 -9.15 3.91
C PHE A 206 -10.41 -8.35 3.62
N GLN A 207 -11.58 -8.96 3.73
CA GLN A 207 -12.88 -8.38 3.32
C GLN A 207 -13.36 -7.28 4.27
N GLU A 208 -13.03 -7.38 5.56
CA GLU A 208 -13.40 -6.41 6.61
C GLU A 208 -12.35 -5.32 6.85
N LEU A 209 -11.24 -5.33 6.10
CA LEU A 209 -10.21 -4.31 6.25
C LEU A 209 -10.72 -3.02 5.58
N SER A 210 -11.18 -2.07 6.39
CA SER A 210 -11.66 -0.75 5.95
C SER A 210 -10.72 -0.19 4.87
N PRO A 211 -11.24 0.25 3.71
CA PRO A 211 -10.45 0.93 2.69
C PRO A 211 -10.01 2.35 3.13
N GLU A 212 -10.18 2.70 4.41
CA GLU A 212 -9.71 3.93 5.03
C GLU A 212 -8.37 4.36 4.43
N VAL A 213 -8.50 5.47 3.74
CA VAL A 213 -7.48 6.14 2.95
C VAL A 213 -6.36 6.51 3.90
N GLU A 214 -5.28 5.75 3.90
CA GLU A 214 -4.01 6.24 4.42
C GLU A 214 -3.32 6.97 3.26
N GLU A 215 -3.41 8.30 3.34
CA GLU A 215 -2.58 9.27 2.63
C GLU A 215 -1.09 8.90 2.76
N GLU A 216 -0.34 9.06 1.66
CA GLU A 216 1.10 9.38 1.59
C GLU A 216 2.07 8.74 2.60
N ASP A 217 1.77 7.54 3.08
CA ASP A 217 2.78 6.74 3.73
C ASP A 217 3.50 5.96 2.62
N ASP A 218 4.62 6.53 2.16
CA ASP A 218 5.57 6.03 1.13
C ASP A 218 6.24 4.67 1.52
N TYR A 219 5.59 3.90 2.38
CA TYR A 219 6.05 2.62 2.88
C TYR A 219 5.84 1.55 1.80
N SER A 220 6.89 1.32 1.02
CA SER A 220 7.03 0.08 0.25
C SER A 220 7.20 -1.08 1.23
N ALA A 221 6.11 -1.77 1.57
CA ALA A 221 6.17 -3.07 2.24
C ALA A 221 6.55 -4.13 1.20
N PRO A 222 7.69 -4.82 1.34
CA PRO A 222 8.11 -5.87 0.42
C PRO A 222 7.03 -6.94 0.21
N GLU A 223 6.20 -7.17 1.22
CA GLU A 223 5.15 -8.18 1.26
C GLU A 223 3.82 -7.73 0.63
N GLY A 224 3.69 -6.47 0.22
CA GLY A 224 2.45 -5.91 -0.30
C GLY A 224 1.55 -5.31 0.78
N ARG A 225 0.48 -4.64 0.32
CA ARG A 225 -0.38 -3.83 1.19
C ARG A 225 -1.35 -4.67 2.04
N LEU A 226 -1.78 -5.83 1.57
CA LEU A 226 -2.82 -6.64 2.25
C LEU A 226 -2.30 -7.20 3.57
N LEU A 227 -1.09 -7.77 3.54
CA LEU A 227 -0.44 -8.29 4.73
C LEU A 227 -0.09 -7.17 5.72
N LEU A 228 0.36 -6.00 5.22
CA LEU A 228 0.57 -4.82 6.06
C LEU A 228 -0.73 -4.34 6.73
N ARG A 229 -1.83 -4.21 5.99
CA ARG A 229 -3.13 -3.80 6.55
C ARG A 229 -3.62 -4.77 7.62
N ARG A 230 -3.48 -6.08 7.39
CA ARG A 230 -3.81 -7.11 8.37
C ARG A 230 -2.93 -7.00 9.62
N HIS A 231 -1.63 -6.76 9.46
CA HIS A 231 -0.69 -6.55 10.55
C HIS A 231 -1.11 -5.34 11.41
N ARG A 232 -1.32 -4.17 10.79
CA ARG A 232 -1.78 -2.95 11.48
C ARG A 232 -3.13 -3.11 12.16
N SER A 233 -4.07 -3.83 11.54
CA SER A 233 -5.39 -4.11 12.12
C SER A 233 -5.25 -4.95 13.41
N ARG A 234 -4.38 -5.97 13.41
CA ARG A 234 -4.12 -6.79 14.59
C ARG A 234 -3.41 -6.02 15.70
N GLU A 235 -2.45 -5.15 15.39
CA GLU A 235 -1.78 -4.28 16.37
C GLU A 235 -2.78 -3.34 17.07
N ARG A 236 -3.76 -2.83 16.31
CA ARG A 236 -4.83 -1.97 16.84
C ARG A 236 -5.94 -2.71 17.57
N ASN A 237 -5.89 -4.05 17.66
CA ASN A 237 -6.91 -4.83 18.34
C ASN A 237 -6.85 -4.60 19.86
N LYS A 238 -7.81 -3.82 20.38
CA LYS A 238 -7.92 -3.45 21.80
C LYS A 238 -7.98 -4.66 22.73
N ALA A 239 -8.64 -5.76 22.31
CA ALA A 239 -8.76 -6.96 23.12
C ALA A 239 -7.43 -7.72 23.23
N LEU A 240 -6.68 -7.86 22.13
CA LEU A 240 -5.34 -8.47 22.16
C LEU A 240 -4.36 -7.64 22.99
N ARG A 241 -4.36 -6.32 22.80
CA ARG A 241 -3.56 -5.39 23.61
C ARG A 241 -3.89 -5.54 25.09
N ARG A 242 -5.17 -5.54 25.46
CA ARG A 242 -5.60 -5.69 26.86
C ARG A 242 -5.11 -7.02 27.45
N LYS A 243 -5.31 -8.14 26.73
CA LYS A 243 -4.85 -9.46 27.18
C LYS A 243 -3.33 -9.54 27.39
N LYS A 244 -2.54 -8.91 26.51
CA LYS A 244 -1.08 -8.87 26.63
C LYS A 244 -0.62 -8.06 27.84
N ILE A 245 -1.20 -6.87 28.04
CA ILE A 245 -0.91 -6.02 29.21
C ILE A 245 -1.29 -6.77 30.50
N ASP A 246 -2.49 -7.32 30.59
CA ASP A 246 -2.94 -8.06 31.77
C ASP A 246 -2.05 -9.27 32.06
N ALA A 247 -1.53 -9.95 31.03
CA ALA A 247 -0.59 -11.05 31.19
C ALA A 247 0.77 -10.58 31.71
N ALA A 248 1.30 -9.46 31.21
CA ALA A 248 2.56 -8.89 31.69
C ALA A 248 2.47 -8.47 33.16
N LEU A 249 1.37 -7.79 33.54
CA LEU A 249 1.12 -7.37 34.91
C LEU A 249 0.96 -8.56 35.88
N ARG A 250 0.25 -9.62 35.47
CA ARG A 250 0.14 -10.86 36.28
C ARG A 250 1.48 -11.56 36.51
N GLN A 251 2.45 -11.38 35.61
CA GLN A 251 3.80 -11.91 35.76
C GLN A 251 4.72 -10.98 36.58
N GLY A 252 4.20 -9.88 37.14
CA GLY A 252 4.99 -8.89 37.89
C GLY A 252 5.93 -8.07 37.01
N ARG A 253 5.73 -8.04 35.69
CA ARG A 253 6.55 -7.26 34.76
C ARG A 253 6.04 -5.82 34.70
N GLN A 254 6.98 -4.87 34.64
CA GLN A 254 6.68 -3.46 34.37
C GLN A 254 6.23 -3.26 32.91
N LEU A 255 5.46 -2.20 32.65
CA LEU A 255 5.02 -1.82 31.30
C LEU A 255 6.08 -0.95 30.61
N ALA A 256 7.30 -1.49 30.54
CA ALA A 256 8.43 -0.88 29.86
C ALA A 256 8.56 -1.42 28.42
N CYS A 257 9.04 -0.58 27.52
CA CYS A 257 9.32 -0.94 26.13
C CYS A 257 10.35 -2.07 26.06
N GLU A 258 10.00 -3.17 25.39
CA GLU A 258 10.89 -4.33 25.22
C GLU A 258 12.12 -4.03 24.34
N ALA A 259 12.08 -2.93 23.56
CA ALA A 259 13.20 -2.50 22.71
C ALA A 259 14.15 -1.51 23.43
N CYS A 260 13.63 -0.42 24.00
CA CYS A 260 14.46 0.66 24.57
C CYS A 260 14.34 0.85 26.09
N GLY A 261 13.47 0.10 26.76
CA GLY A 261 13.24 0.21 28.21
C GLY A 261 12.39 1.42 28.65
N PHE A 262 11.90 2.23 27.72
CA PHE A 262 11.04 3.39 28.05
C PHE A 262 9.75 2.96 28.73
N ASP A 263 9.45 3.53 29.89
CA ASP A 263 8.21 3.33 30.65
C ASP A 263 7.45 4.67 30.74
N PHE A 264 6.20 4.67 30.26
CA PHE A 264 5.40 5.89 30.21
C PHE A 264 4.97 6.37 31.59
N GLU A 265 4.66 5.47 32.51
CA GLU A 265 4.26 5.83 33.88
C GLU A 265 5.45 6.39 34.64
N HIS A 266 6.64 5.80 34.45
CA HIS A 266 7.87 6.31 35.07
C HIS A 266 8.22 7.73 34.62
N VAL A 267 8.01 8.05 33.34
CA VAL A 267 8.39 9.36 32.77
C VAL A 267 7.27 10.41 32.91
N TYR A 268 6.01 10.01 32.78
CA TYR A 268 4.86 10.93 32.71
C TYR A 268 3.90 10.82 33.91
N GLY A 269 4.19 9.97 34.90
CA GLY A 269 3.32 9.72 36.06
C GLY A 269 1.96 9.17 35.64
N ASP A 270 0.90 9.60 36.33
CA ASP A 270 -0.48 9.16 36.10
C ASP A 270 -0.93 9.26 34.63
N ARG A 271 -0.41 10.24 33.88
CA ARG A 271 -0.75 10.43 32.46
C ARG A 271 -0.26 9.29 31.58
N GLY A 272 0.82 8.62 31.99
CA GLY A 272 1.39 7.45 31.31
C GLY A 272 0.91 6.11 31.86
N SER A 273 0.11 6.10 32.93
CA SER A 273 -0.27 4.86 33.60
C SER A 273 -1.05 3.92 32.69
N GLY A 274 -0.61 2.66 32.64
CA GLY A 274 -1.19 1.63 31.78
C GLY A 274 -1.01 1.85 30.27
N TYR A 275 -0.20 2.83 29.86
CA TYR A 275 0.00 3.15 28.46
C TYR A 275 1.27 2.50 27.89
N ILE A 276 1.06 1.63 26.90
CA ILE A 276 2.10 1.06 26.03
C ILE A 276 1.45 0.56 24.73
N GLU A 277 2.21 0.48 23.64
CA GLU A 277 1.73 -0.05 22.36
C GLU A 277 2.06 -1.54 22.24
N CYS A 278 1.32 -2.25 21.39
CA CYS A 278 1.47 -3.69 21.19
C CYS A 278 1.83 -3.93 19.73
N HIS A 279 2.94 -4.62 19.50
CA HIS A 279 3.52 -4.86 18.18
C HIS A 279 3.71 -6.35 17.96
N HIS A 280 3.58 -6.85 16.73
CA HIS A 280 3.85 -8.27 16.47
C HIS A 280 5.33 -8.50 16.20
N VAL A 281 5.97 -9.37 16.98
CA VAL A 281 7.42 -9.61 16.98
C VAL A 281 7.96 -10.07 15.62
N VAL A 282 7.15 -10.84 14.89
CA VAL A 282 7.51 -11.43 13.60
C VAL A 282 6.55 -10.90 12.53
N PRO A 283 7.06 -10.40 11.38
CA PRO A 283 6.22 -10.07 10.23
C PRO A 283 5.27 -11.22 9.88
N LEU A 284 4.01 -10.93 9.59
CA LEU A 284 2.96 -11.96 9.47
C LEU A 284 3.17 -12.98 8.34
N HIS A 285 4.11 -12.75 7.42
CA HIS A 285 4.48 -13.71 6.39
C HIS A 285 5.40 -14.83 6.93
N GLU A 286 6.06 -14.61 8.06
CA GLU A 286 6.87 -15.59 8.78
C GLU A 286 6.10 -16.25 9.94
N ALA A 287 5.17 -15.51 10.58
CA ALA A 287 4.31 -16.06 11.61
C ALA A 287 3.27 -17.02 10.98
N GLY A 288 3.45 -18.33 11.23
CA GLY A 288 2.59 -19.40 10.74
C GLY A 288 1.10 -19.23 11.07
N GLU A 289 0.26 -20.11 10.50
CA GLU A 289 -1.18 -20.12 10.73
C GLU A 289 -1.52 -20.32 12.22
N GLY A 290 -2.17 -19.33 12.81
CA GLY A 290 -2.68 -19.43 14.17
C GLY A 290 -3.36 -18.15 14.63
N ARG A 291 -4.22 -18.28 15.64
CA ARG A 291 -4.60 -17.15 16.51
C ARG A 291 -3.30 -16.55 17.06
N THR A 292 -3.13 -15.23 16.93
CA THR A 292 -1.98 -14.51 17.53
C THR A 292 -1.84 -14.95 18.99
N LYS A 293 -0.72 -15.63 19.31
CA LYS A 293 -0.42 -15.97 20.69
C LYS A 293 0.07 -14.69 21.37
N LEU A 294 -0.12 -14.60 22.68
CA LEU A 294 0.43 -13.47 23.44
C LEU A 294 1.98 -13.44 23.39
N SER A 295 2.63 -14.56 23.07
CA SER A 295 4.08 -14.64 22.81
C SER A 295 4.49 -13.93 21.53
N ASP A 296 3.60 -13.79 20.56
CA ASP A 296 3.88 -13.20 19.25
C ASP A 296 3.79 -11.66 19.30
N LEU A 297 3.47 -11.12 20.47
CA LEU A 297 3.30 -9.70 20.73
C LEU A 297 4.43 -9.19 21.63
N ALA A 298 4.98 -8.03 21.31
CA ALA A 298 5.87 -7.24 22.15
C ALA A 298 5.18 -5.96 22.59
N LEU A 299 5.43 -5.56 23.84
CA LEU A 299 5.06 -4.26 24.37
C LEU A 299 6.19 -3.26 24.04
N ILE A 300 5.88 -2.24 23.25
CA ILE A 300 6.86 -1.24 22.82
C ILE A 300 6.30 0.18 22.94
N CYS A 301 7.19 1.18 23.03
CA CYS A 301 6.77 2.58 23.05
C CYS A 301 6.45 3.09 21.64
N ALA A 302 5.68 4.18 21.57
CA ALA A 302 5.25 4.79 20.30
C ALA A 302 6.43 5.14 19.36
N ASN A 303 7.56 5.57 19.91
CA ASN A 303 8.75 5.89 19.13
C ASN A 303 9.38 4.62 18.53
N CYS A 304 9.60 3.57 19.33
CA CYS A 304 10.13 2.31 18.82
C CYS A 304 9.18 1.65 17.82
N HIS A 305 7.87 1.73 18.06
CA HIS A 305 6.87 1.21 17.12
C HIS A 305 6.96 1.90 15.77
N ARG A 306 7.06 3.25 15.76
CA ARG A 306 7.31 4.00 14.53
C ARG A 306 8.66 3.69 13.88
N MET A 307 9.71 3.44 14.67
CA MET A 307 11.04 3.11 14.12
C MET A 307 11.09 1.73 13.48
N ILE A 308 10.39 0.73 14.03
CA ILE A 308 10.26 -0.59 13.40
C ILE A 308 9.61 -0.44 12.01
N HIS A 309 8.51 0.29 11.93
CA HIS A 309 7.75 0.46 10.69
C HIS A 309 8.32 1.54 9.74
N ARG A 310 9.44 2.19 10.10
CA ARG A 310 9.96 3.36 9.35
C ARG A 310 10.44 3.02 7.95
N ARG A 311 11.10 1.87 7.78
CA ARG A 311 11.67 1.40 6.51
C ARG A 311 11.80 -0.12 6.54
N ALA A 312 11.35 -0.78 5.48
CA ALA A 312 11.53 -2.22 5.32
C ALA A 312 12.96 -2.59 4.87
N PRO A 313 13.48 -3.78 5.21
CA PRO A 313 12.87 -4.80 6.06
C PRO A 313 12.73 -4.32 7.52
N TRP A 314 11.59 -4.61 8.15
CA TRP A 314 11.31 -4.14 9.51
C TRP A 314 12.06 -5.00 10.52
N PRO A 315 12.86 -4.40 11.43
CA PRO A 315 13.53 -5.15 12.47
C PRO A 315 12.52 -5.68 13.50
N THR A 316 12.77 -6.87 14.02
CA THR A 316 12.11 -7.35 15.24
C THR A 316 12.44 -6.40 16.41
N PRO A 317 11.62 -6.37 17.47
CA PRO A 317 11.94 -5.61 18.69
C PRO A 317 13.32 -5.94 19.28
N GLY A 318 13.77 -7.19 19.16
CA GLY A 318 15.10 -7.61 19.60
C GLY A 318 16.24 -7.05 18.74
N GLU A 319 16.06 -7.02 17.42
CA GLU A 319 17.05 -6.40 16.51
C GLU A 319 17.11 -4.89 16.71
N LEU A 320 15.95 -4.23 16.88
CA LEU A 320 15.91 -2.80 17.18
C LEU A 320 16.62 -2.51 18.52
N ARG A 321 16.40 -3.34 19.53
CA ARG A 321 17.12 -3.24 20.82
C ARG A 321 18.63 -3.31 20.62
N ALA A 322 19.12 -4.30 19.89
CA ALA A 322 20.55 -4.46 19.62
C ALA A 322 21.12 -3.21 18.89
N SER A 323 20.39 -2.66 17.92
CA SER A 323 20.78 -1.43 17.23
C SER A 323 20.85 -0.21 18.16
N ILE A 324 19.90 -0.06 19.08
CA ILE A 324 19.88 1.03 20.07
C ILE A 324 21.05 0.89 21.04
N GLU A 325 21.26 -0.31 21.57
CA GLU A 325 22.34 -0.61 22.53
C GLU A 325 23.72 -0.34 21.92
N GLN A 326 23.91 -0.74 20.66
CA GLN A 326 25.13 -0.45 19.89
C GLN A 326 25.35 1.05 19.75
N LYS A 327 24.33 1.82 19.33
CA LYS A 327 24.44 3.26 19.16
C LYS A 327 24.77 3.98 20.49
N HIS A 328 24.12 3.57 21.58
CA HIS A 328 24.42 4.11 22.91
C HIS A 328 25.83 3.77 23.37
N ALA A 329 26.36 2.59 23.03
CA ALA A 329 27.75 2.23 23.32
C ALA A 329 28.73 3.10 22.53
N ASP A 330 28.45 3.36 21.26
CA ASP A 330 29.25 4.25 20.41
C ASP A 330 29.25 5.69 20.94
N ASP A 331 28.09 6.20 21.39
CA ASP A 331 27.98 7.53 21.97
C ASP A 331 28.76 7.66 23.28
N ARG A 332 28.71 6.63 24.14
CA ARG A 332 29.52 6.57 25.37
C ARG A 332 31.02 6.54 25.06
N ARG A 333 31.44 5.78 24.04
CA ARG A 333 32.85 5.72 23.59
C ARG A 333 33.31 7.08 23.07
N ALA A 334 32.49 7.75 22.25
CA ALA A 334 32.79 9.08 21.73
C ALA A 334 32.88 10.14 22.85
N ALA A 335 31.95 10.13 23.80
CA ALA A 335 31.97 11.03 24.96
C ALA A 335 33.21 10.81 25.85
N ALA A 336 33.62 9.56 26.08
CA ALA A 336 34.83 9.22 26.84
C ALA A 336 36.12 9.67 26.13
N ALA A 337 36.16 9.63 24.79
CA ALA A 337 37.30 10.12 24.01
C ALA A 337 37.46 11.65 24.11
N LEU A 338 36.34 12.39 24.21
CA LEU A 338 36.33 13.86 24.35
C LEU A 338 36.73 14.33 25.77
N THR A 339 36.57 13.48 26.79
CA THR A 339 36.88 13.80 28.19
C THR A 339 38.28 13.37 28.64
N ARG A 340 39.09 12.76 27.76
CA ARG A 340 40.51 12.49 28.06
C ARG A 340 41.29 13.81 28.15
N PRO A 341 41.90 14.15 29.29
CA PRO A 341 42.72 15.35 29.39
C PRO A 341 43.89 15.26 28.41
N ARG A 342 44.16 16.36 27.68
CA ARG A 342 45.44 16.53 26.95
C ARG A 342 46.55 16.31 27.97
N LYS A 343 47.42 15.32 27.76
CA LYS A 343 48.65 15.16 28.55
C LYS A 343 49.32 16.53 28.62
N ALA A 344 49.52 17.05 29.83
CA ALA A 344 50.34 18.22 30.07
C ALA A 344 51.69 17.96 29.39
N ALA A 345 52.06 18.83 28.46
CA ALA A 345 53.40 18.84 27.91
C ALA A 345 54.35 19.11 29.09
N ASP A 346 55.33 18.23 29.28
CA ASP A 346 56.31 18.30 30.36
C ASP A 346 56.91 19.71 30.47
N GLU A 347 56.74 20.32 31.65
CA GLU A 347 57.53 21.45 32.12
C GLU A 347 58.99 21.00 32.26
N GLN A 348 59.82 21.35 31.28
CA GLN A 348 61.27 21.44 31.49
C GLN A 348 61.63 22.90 31.75
N VAL A 349 61.63 23.27 33.03
CA VAL A 349 62.30 24.48 33.52
C VAL A 349 63.81 24.17 33.57
N PRO A 350 64.68 24.91 32.88
CA PRO A 350 66.12 24.74 33.02
C PRO A 350 66.57 25.30 34.37
N ASN A 351 67.27 24.48 35.15
CA ASN A 351 67.89 24.87 36.42
C ASN A 351 69.12 25.78 36.16
N PRO A 352 69.46 26.71 37.09
CA PRO A 352 70.25 27.92 36.84
C PRO A 352 71.75 27.69 36.60
#